data_AF-A0A6V7V4I8-F1
#
_entry.id   AF-A0A6V7V4I8-F1
#
_cell.length_a   1.000
_cell.length_b   1.000
_cell.length_c   1.000
_cell.angle_alpha   90.00
_cell.angle_beta   90.00
_cell.angle_gamma   90.00
#
_symmetry.space_group_name_H-M   'P 1'
#
loop_
_entity.id
_entity.type
_entity.pdbx_description
1 polymer ?
#
loop_
_entity_poly.entity_id
_entity_poly.type
_entity_poly.pdbx_seq_one_letter_code
_entity_poly.pdbx_strand_id
1 'polypeptide(L)'
;MAKENFCLDIPLEFVNCICRVLSVNLALEEVVDNLKSQLLLIIYKDGIISTNQNNWIPPTCVILENIFCQKCSQNGDLDVSNDFGKGGEKQGKEANTNNLPFLCPHCGSEYPLSLIEEMLVERVSKMQTSFALQDWQCVSCKKIGANFLHRHCECSNKFEYTLKPEELIRNLEMVKRVAIKHRLENLEYVIEHVTRCLQ
;
A
#
# COMPACT_ATOMS: atom_id res chain seq x y z
N MET A 1 -22.68 2.49 11.98
CA MET A 1 -21.47 2.18 11.17
C MET A 1 -20.62 3.44 11.17
N ALA A 2 -19.66 3.50 12.09
CA ALA A 2 -18.84 4.69 12.28
C ALA A 2 -18.04 4.92 10.99
N LYS A 3 -18.17 6.12 10.41
CA LYS A 3 -17.22 6.62 9.43
C LYS A 3 -15.89 6.73 10.18
N GLU A 4 -14.98 5.79 9.95
CA GLU A 4 -13.58 5.98 10.28
C GLU A 4 -13.06 7.07 9.35
N ASN A 5 -13.30 8.33 9.75
CA ASN A 5 -12.50 9.44 9.28
C ASN A 5 -11.09 9.18 9.81
N PHE A 6 -10.28 8.50 9.02
CA PHE A 6 -8.84 8.42 9.22
C PHE A 6 -8.28 9.84 9.08
N CYS A 7 -8.29 10.58 10.18
CA CYS A 7 -7.44 11.74 10.34
C CYS A 7 -6.03 11.20 10.50
N LEU A 8 -5.24 11.23 9.42
CA LEU A 8 -3.83 10.87 9.47
C LEU A 8 -3.18 11.77 10.53
N ASP A 9 -2.69 11.20 11.63
CA ASP A 9 -1.94 11.94 12.64
C ASP A 9 -0.56 12.27 12.04
N ILE A 10 -0.50 13.40 11.33
CA ILE A 10 0.69 13.86 10.60
C ILE A 10 1.94 13.86 11.52
N PRO A 11 1.89 14.38 12.75
CA PRO A 11 2.98 14.25 13.71
C PRO A 11 3.42 12.81 13.98
N LEU A 12 2.49 11.89 14.25
CA LEU A 12 2.81 10.49 14.55
C LEU A 12 3.46 9.79 13.35
N GLU A 13 2.91 9.98 12.15
CA GLU A 13 3.45 9.41 10.91
C GLU A 13 4.86 9.92 10.62
N PHE A 14 5.10 11.20 10.85
CA PHE A 14 6.43 11.79 10.70
C PHE A 14 7.46 11.16 11.63
N VAL A 15 7.11 11.01 12.93
CA VAL A 15 7.99 10.38 13.92
C VAL A 15 8.28 8.92 13.54
N ASN A 16 7.25 8.15 13.21
CA ASN A 16 7.44 6.76 12.83
C ASN A 16 8.28 6.60 11.55
N CYS A 17 8.06 7.45 10.53
CA CYS A 17 8.88 7.47 9.32
C CYS A 17 10.36 7.73 9.64
N ILE A 18 10.67 8.80 10.37
CA ILE A 18 12.06 9.17 10.67
C ILE A 18 12.74 8.11 11.53
N CYS A 19 12.10 7.68 12.62
CA CYS A 19 12.65 6.65 13.49
C CYS A 19 12.91 5.37 12.69
N ARG A 20 11.98 4.97 11.80
CA ARG A 20 12.17 3.77 10.97
C ARG A 20 13.37 3.88 10.03
N VAL A 21 13.58 5.03 9.39
CA VAL A 21 14.74 5.28 8.52
C VAL A 21 16.04 5.23 9.32
N LEU A 22 16.07 5.80 10.53
CA LEU A 22 17.25 5.77 11.38
C LEU A 22 17.56 4.37 11.93
N SER A 23 16.52 3.56 12.24
CA SER A 23 16.67 2.17 12.70
C SER A 23 17.27 1.23 11.65
N VAL A 24 17.46 1.66 10.40
CA VAL A 24 18.20 0.87 9.39
C VAL A 24 19.65 0.66 9.82
N ASN A 25 20.23 1.58 10.59
CA ASN A 25 21.55 1.42 11.17
C ASN A 25 21.45 0.76 12.56
N LEU A 26 21.85 -0.51 12.63
CA LEU A 26 21.85 -1.31 13.87
C LEU A 26 22.67 -0.67 15.00
N ALA A 27 23.69 0.13 14.69
CA ALA A 27 24.50 0.80 15.71
C ALA A 27 23.73 1.91 16.45
N LEU A 28 22.58 2.35 15.92
CA LEU A 28 21.77 3.44 16.48
C LEU A 28 20.47 2.96 17.13
N GLU A 29 20.21 1.64 17.18
CA GLU A 29 18.91 1.08 17.59
C GLU A 29 18.44 1.61 18.96
N GLU A 30 19.28 1.50 19.99
CA GLU A 30 18.95 1.98 21.35
C GLU A 30 18.71 3.49 21.41
N VAL A 31 19.47 4.26 20.64
CA VAL A 31 19.34 5.73 20.58
C VAL A 31 18.04 6.13 19.90
N VAL A 32 17.68 5.40 18.83
CA VAL A 32 16.46 5.64 18.06
C VAL A 32 15.22 5.25 18.85
N ASP A 33 15.27 4.17 19.66
CA ASP A 33 14.17 3.78 20.54
C ASP A 33 13.93 4.81 21.66
N ASN A 34 15.01 5.34 22.24
CA ASN A 34 14.91 6.43 23.21
C ASN A 34 14.34 7.70 22.56
N LEU A 35 14.84 8.06 21.37
CA LEU A 35 14.33 9.19 20.59
C LEU A 35 12.84 9.04 20.27
N LYS A 36 12.40 7.86 19.82
CA LYS A 36 10.99 7.57 19.52
C LYS A 36 10.14 7.77 20.77
N SER A 37 10.58 7.25 21.92
CA SER A 37 9.88 7.41 23.20
C SER A 37 9.75 8.88 23.60
N GLN A 38 10.82 9.66 23.47
CA GLN A 38 10.81 11.10 23.76
C GLN A 38 9.90 11.90 22.81
N LEU A 39 9.93 11.61 21.51
CA LEU A 39 9.09 12.26 20.51
C LEU A 39 7.61 11.96 20.73
N LEU A 40 7.27 10.72 21.12
CA LEU A 40 5.90 10.34 21.43
C LEU A 40 5.37 11.04 22.68
N LEU A 41 6.21 11.28 23.70
CA LEU A 41 5.83 12.08 24.87
C LEU A 41 5.51 13.54 24.52
N ILE A 42 6.19 14.09 23.51
CA ILE A 42 5.93 15.46 23.04
C ILE A 42 4.59 15.53 22.29
N ILE A 43 4.26 14.51 21.50
CA ILE A 43 3.02 14.44 20.72
C ILE A 43 1.82 14.16 21.63
N TYR A 44 1.93 13.18 22.53
CA TYR A 44 0.84 12.76 23.41
C TYR A 44 0.95 13.41 24.79
N LYS A 45 0.40 14.63 24.94
CA LYS A 45 0.35 15.34 26.23
C LYS A 45 -0.46 14.63 27.32
N ASP A 46 -1.33 13.67 26.98
CA ASP A 46 -2.25 13.00 27.91
C ASP A 46 -1.85 11.56 28.27
N GLY A 47 -0.65 11.08 27.87
CA GLY A 47 -0.13 9.78 28.31
C GLY A 47 -0.84 8.55 27.73
N ILE A 48 -1.78 8.71 26.79
CA ILE A 48 -2.40 7.58 26.06
C ILE A 48 -1.50 7.20 24.89
N ILE A 49 -0.45 6.44 25.21
CA ILE A 49 0.35 5.73 24.22
C ILE A 49 -0.50 4.58 23.69
N SER A 50 -1.20 4.76 22.57
CA SER A 50 -1.94 3.67 21.95
C SER A 50 -0.98 2.53 21.62
N THR A 51 -1.26 1.34 22.14
CA THR A 51 -0.44 0.11 22.11
C THR A 51 -0.11 -0.45 20.72
N ASN A 52 -0.52 0.21 19.64
CA ASN A 52 -0.28 -0.21 18.25
C ASN A 52 1.06 0.27 17.66
N GLN A 53 1.93 0.91 18.45
CA GLN A 53 3.17 1.57 17.98
C GLN A 53 4.29 0.65 17.48
N ASN A 54 4.25 -0.66 17.79
CA ASN A 54 5.25 -1.61 17.34
C ASN A 54 4.97 -2.19 15.95
N ASN A 55 3.73 -2.09 15.47
CA ASN A 55 3.33 -2.53 14.13
C ASN A 55 2.94 -1.34 13.26
N TRP A 56 3.71 -0.24 13.34
CA TRP A 56 3.55 0.86 12.39
C TRP A 56 3.89 0.36 10.98
N ILE A 57 2.91 0.45 10.08
CA ILE A 57 3.05 0.07 8.68
C ILE A 57 3.11 1.38 7.89
N PRO A 58 4.16 1.61 7.07
CA PRO A 58 4.25 2.81 6.26
C PRO A 58 3.00 2.99 5.40
N PRO A 59 2.52 4.24 5.20
CA PRO A 59 1.46 4.51 4.25
C PRO A 59 1.87 3.99 2.88
N THR A 60 1.04 3.13 2.31
CA THR A 60 1.31 2.45 1.04
C THR A 60 0.63 3.19 -0.10
N CYS A 61 1.38 3.45 -1.18
CA CYS A 61 0.86 4.06 -2.40
C CYS A 61 0.48 2.99 -3.43
N VAL A 62 -0.56 3.25 -4.20
CA VAL A 62 -1.01 2.46 -5.35
C VAL A 62 -0.56 3.25 -6.56
N ILE A 63 0.55 2.82 -7.14
CA ILE A 63 1.16 3.47 -8.30
C ILE A 63 0.75 2.70 -9.55
N LEU A 64 0.23 3.40 -10.54
CA LEU A 64 0.06 2.89 -11.90
C LEU A 64 1.30 3.26 -12.69
N GLU A 65 2.08 2.25 -13.06
CA GLU A 65 3.33 2.41 -13.79
C GLU A 65 3.06 2.56 -15.28
N ASN A 66 3.86 3.38 -15.97
CA ASN A 66 3.85 3.52 -17.43
C ASN A 66 2.47 3.88 -18.03
N ILE A 67 1.68 4.75 -17.41
CA ILE A 67 0.43 5.23 -18.00
C ILE A 67 0.72 6.18 -19.18
N PHE A 68 0.13 5.93 -20.34
CA PHE A 68 0.30 6.76 -21.54
C PHE A 68 -0.80 7.81 -21.65
N CYS A 69 -0.40 9.08 -21.78
CA CYS A 69 -1.33 10.17 -22.03
C CYS A 69 -1.70 10.27 -23.52
N GLN A 70 -2.99 10.14 -23.84
CA GLN A 70 -3.49 10.28 -25.21
C GLN A 70 -3.30 11.70 -25.80
N LYS A 71 -3.13 12.73 -24.95
CA LYS A 71 -3.05 14.12 -25.40
C LYS A 71 -1.63 14.60 -25.68
N CYS A 72 -0.66 14.30 -24.80
CA CYS A 72 0.74 14.72 -24.97
C CYS A 72 1.68 13.58 -25.36
N SER A 73 1.17 12.35 -25.46
CA SER A 73 1.92 11.14 -25.81
C SER A 73 3.13 10.84 -24.92
N GLN A 74 3.17 11.46 -23.73
CA GLN A 74 4.14 11.13 -22.69
C GLN A 74 3.62 9.99 -21.84
N ASN A 75 4.54 9.21 -21.29
CA ASN A 75 4.24 8.23 -20.25
C ASN A 75 4.85 8.66 -18.92
N GLY A 76 4.34 8.06 -17.85
CA GLY A 76 4.88 8.26 -16.52
C GLY A 76 4.14 7.40 -15.51
N ASP A 77 4.50 7.55 -14.25
CA ASP A 77 3.85 6.85 -13.15
C ASP A 77 2.80 7.77 -12.50
N LEU A 78 1.66 7.19 -12.12
CA LEU A 78 0.56 7.90 -11.50
C LEU A 78 0.23 7.27 -10.14
N ASP A 79 0.41 8.03 -9.06
CA ASP A 79 -0.09 7.63 -7.74
C ASP A 79 -1.61 7.86 -7.66
N VAL A 80 -2.37 6.79 -7.52
CA VAL A 80 -3.83 6.83 -7.37
C VAL A 80 -4.29 6.69 -5.92
N SER A 81 -3.37 6.51 -4.97
CA SER A 81 -3.70 6.38 -3.54
C SER A 81 -4.11 7.68 -2.88
N ASN A 82 -3.66 8.84 -3.37
CA ASN A 82 -3.65 10.07 -2.58
C ASN A 82 -4.34 11.27 -3.23
N ASP A 83 -5.06 12.04 -2.41
CA ASP A 83 -5.74 13.31 -2.71
C ASP A 83 -4.78 14.50 -2.92
N PHE A 84 -3.58 14.28 -3.45
CA PHE A 84 -2.73 15.39 -3.87
C PHE A 84 -3.12 15.90 -5.25
N GLY A 85 -4.39 16.32 -5.39
CA GLY A 85 -4.83 17.27 -6.42
C GLY A 85 -4.21 18.66 -6.20
N LYS A 86 -2.93 18.74 -5.83
CA LYS A 86 -2.20 19.99 -5.64
C LYS A 86 -1.32 20.25 -6.87
N GLY A 87 -2.00 20.52 -7.98
CA GLY A 87 -1.46 21.18 -9.15
C GLY A 87 -2.22 22.45 -9.53
N GLY A 88 -3.08 22.98 -8.64
CA GLY A 88 -3.85 24.18 -8.93
C GLY A 88 -4.34 24.88 -7.68
N GLU A 89 -3.75 26.03 -7.40
CA GLU A 89 -4.29 27.05 -6.51
C GLU A 89 -5.72 27.42 -6.92
N LYS A 90 -6.72 26.73 -6.39
CA LYS A 90 -8.08 27.29 -6.28
C LYS A 90 -8.56 27.05 -4.86
N GLN A 91 -8.23 28.04 -4.04
CA GLN A 91 -8.77 28.26 -2.71
C GLN A 91 -10.30 28.19 -2.72
N GLY A 92 -10.85 27.64 -1.64
CA GLY A 92 -12.22 27.91 -1.24
C GLY A 92 -13.27 27.11 -2.00
N LYS A 93 -13.42 25.83 -1.65
CA LYS A 93 -14.72 25.18 -1.49
C LYS A 93 -14.51 23.86 -0.77
N GLU A 94 -15.35 23.64 0.25
CA GLU A 94 -15.50 22.38 0.95
C GLU A 94 -15.68 21.25 -0.08
N ALA A 95 -14.60 20.56 -0.41
CA ALA A 95 -14.60 19.52 -1.42
C ALA A 95 -15.05 18.20 -0.78
N ASN A 96 -16.36 18.11 -0.55
CA ASN A 96 -17.06 16.82 -0.44
C ASN A 96 -17.12 16.18 -1.85
N THR A 97 -15.97 15.93 -2.46
CA THR A 97 -15.87 15.50 -3.87
C THR A 97 -15.33 14.07 -3.94
N ASN A 98 -16.21 13.11 -3.70
CA ASN A 98 -16.06 11.79 -4.29
C ASN A 98 -15.89 11.99 -5.81
N ASN A 99 -14.78 11.52 -6.40
CA ASN A 99 -14.28 11.79 -7.77
C ASN A 99 -13.42 13.06 -7.97
N LEU A 100 -12.22 13.10 -7.39
CA LEU A 100 -11.16 13.93 -7.99
C LEU A 100 -10.74 13.30 -9.34
N PRO A 101 -10.59 14.09 -10.42
CA PRO A 101 -10.10 13.57 -11.69
C PRO A 101 -8.61 13.18 -11.59
N PHE A 102 -8.22 12.10 -12.27
CA PHE A 102 -6.82 11.72 -12.42
C PHE A 102 -6.19 12.54 -13.54
N LEU A 103 -5.11 13.28 -13.25
CA LEU A 103 -4.52 14.23 -14.20
C LEU A 103 -3.14 13.76 -14.66
N CYS A 104 -2.84 13.99 -15.94
CA CYS A 104 -1.50 13.82 -16.48
C CYS A 104 -0.53 14.82 -15.85
N PRO A 105 0.61 14.39 -15.31
CA PRO A 105 1.59 15.30 -14.68
C PRO A 105 2.25 16.26 -15.67
N HIS A 106 2.27 15.93 -16.96
CA HIS A 106 2.92 16.75 -17.99
C HIS A 106 2.01 17.84 -18.57
N CYS A 107 0.76 17.52 -18.89
CA CYS A 107 -0.14 18.44 -19.60
C CYS A 107 -1.44 18.75 -18.85
N GLY A 108 -1.67 18.14 -17.68
CA GLY A 108 -2.88 18.35 -16.88
C GLY A 108 -4.16 17.79 -17.50
N SER A 109 -4.07 16.99 -18.58
CA SER A 109 -5.24 16.34 -19.15
C SER A 109 -5.77 15.26 -18.22
N GLU A 110 -7.09 15.14 -18.14
CA GLU A 110 -7.74 14.08 -17.38
C GLU A 110 -7.56 12.71 -18.06
N TYR A 111 -7.20 11.69 -17.27
CA TYR A 111 -7.22 10.30 -17.70
C TYR A 111 -8.66 9.75 -17.61
N PRO A 112 -9.12 9.01 -18.62
CA PRO A 112 -10.43 8.38 -18.55
C PRO A 112 -10.46 7.34 -17.43
N LEU A 113 -11.52 7.36 -16.60
CA LEU A 113 -11.67 6.43 -15.48
C LEU A 113 -11.62 4.97 -15.92
N SER A 114 -12.12 4.64 -17.11
CA SER A 114 -12.08 3.29 -17.66
C SER A 114 -10.65 2.78 -17.87
N LEU A 115 -9.73 3.65 -18.29
CA LEU A 115 -8.31 3.30 -18.44
C LEU A 115 -7.68 3.02 -17.08
N ILE A 116 -7.97 3.88 -16.09
CA ILE A 116 -7.48 3.71 -14.72
C ILE A 116 -8.00 2.41 -14.11
N GLU A 117 -9.29 2.12 -14.30
CA GLU A 117 -9.92 0.90 -13.83
C GLU A 117 -9.30 -0.35 -14.47
N GLU A 118 -9.11 -0.35 -15.79
CA GLU A 118 -8.48 -1.44 -16.52
C GLU A 118 -7.06 -1.73 -16.01
N MET A 119 -6.24 -0.68 -15.85
CA MET A 119 -4.88 -0.82 -15.33
C MET A 119 -4.86 -1.33 -13.87
N LEU A 120 -5.82 -0.91 -13.04
CA LEU A 120 -5.94 -1.40 -11.67
C LEU A 120 -6.38 -2.86 -11.62
N VAL A 121 -7.31 -3.27 -12.49
CA VAL A 121 -7.70 -4.68 -12.63
C VAL A 121 -6.51 -5.52 -13.06
N GLU A 122 -5.75 -5.07 -14.06
CA GLU A 122 -4.53 -5.76 -14.50
C GLU A 122 -3.51 -5.88 -13.37
N ARG A 123 -3.31 -4.82 -12.58
CA ARG A 123 -2.44 -4.84 -11.39
C ARG A 123 -2.89 -5.89 -10.37
N VAL A 124 -4.18 -5.96 -10.06
CA VAL A 124 -4.75 -6.98 -9.15
C VAL A 124 -4.53 -8.40 -9.70
N SER A 125 -4.77 -8.62 -11.00
CA SER A 125 -4.52 -9.90 -11.65
C SER A 125 -3.04 -10.32 -11.62
N LYS A 126 -2.12 -9.37 -11.81
CA LYS A 126 -0.67 -9.62 -11.68
C LYS A 126 -0.29 -10.00 -10.26
N MET A 127 -0.87 -9.34 -9.26
CA MET A 127 -0.64 -9.67 -7.85
C MET A 127 -1.15 -11.07 -7.50
N GLN A 128 -2.36 -11.42 -7.94
CA GLN A 128 -2.91 -12.76 -7.76
C GLN A 128 -2.04 -13.82 -8.42
N THR A 129 -1.63 -13.59 -9.67
CA THR A 129 -0.79 -14.52 -10.44
C THR A 129 0.57 -14.70 -9.77
N SER A 130 1.21 -13.62 -9.35
CA SER A 130 2.51 -13.67 -8.65
C SER A 130 2.41 -14.44 -7.34
N PHE A 131 1.33 -14.26 -6.58
CA PHE A 131 1.11 -15.02 -5.35
C PHE A 131 0.83 -16.50 -5.61
N ALA A 132 0.08 -16.84 -6.66
CA ALA A 132 -0.22 -18.22 -7.02
C ALA A 132 1.01 -18.97 -7.55
N LEU A 133 1.89 -18.28 -8.29
CA LEU A 133 3.09 -18.84 -8.92
C LEU A 133 4.37 -18.65 -8.09
N GLN A 134 4.26 -18.14 -6.86
CA GLN A 134 5.43 -17.87 -6.02
C GLN A 134 6.22 -19.13 -5.68
N ASP A 135 7.52 -18.95 -5.49
CA ASP A 135 8.38 -19.98 -4.92
C ASP A 135 8.10 -20.17 -3.42
N TRP A 136 8.36 -21.37 -2.92
CA TRP A 136 8.30 -21.66 -1.49
C TRP A 136 9.71 -21.84 -0.92
N GLN A 137 9.99 -21.21 0.21
CA GLN A 137 11.30 -21.21 0.85
C GLN A 137 11.29 -22.08 2.11
N CYS A 138 12.34 -22.85 2.37
CA CYS A 138 12.41 -23.61 3.61
C CYS A 138 12.69 -22.69 4.82
N VAL A 139 11.94 -22.87 5.91
CA VAL A 139 12.08 -22.07 7.13
C VAL A 139 13.49 -22.10 7.74
N SER A 140 14.18 -23.24 7.67
CA SER A 140 15.50 -23.41 8.32
C SER A 140 16.67 -23.17 7.39
N CYS A 141 16.72 -23.85 6.24
CA CYS A 141 17.88 -23.78 5.34
C CYS A 141 17.78 -22.69 4.28
N LYS A 142 16.62 -22.01 4.19
CA LYS A 142 16.35 -20.92 3.24
C LYS A 142 16.52 -21.26 1.76
N LYS A 143 16.65 -22.55 1.42
CA LYS A 143 16.62 -23.05 0.04
C LYS A 143 15.21 -22.95 -0.54
N ILE A 144 15.14 -22.64 -1.83
CA ILE A 144 13.90 -22.67 -2.61
C ILE A 144 13.56 -24.13 -2.94
N GLY A 145 12.29 -24.49 -2.80
CA GLY A 145 11.79 -25.81 -3.17
C GLY A 145 11.89 -26.04 -4.68
N ALA A 146 12.80 -26.94 -5.11
CA ALA A 146 12.97 -27.25 -6.53
C ALA A 146 11.85 -28.16 -7.10
N ASN A 147 11.14 -28.88 -6.24
CA ASN A 147 10.15 -29.89 -6.62
C ASN A 147 8.81 -29.61 -5.94
N PHE A 148 7.79 -29.25 -6.72
CA PHE A 148 6.43 -28.93 -6.26
C PHE A 148 5.67 -30.09 -5.58
N LEU A 149 6.17 -31.33 -5.69
CA LEU A 149 5.55 -32.51 -5.09
C LEU A 149 6.00 -32.78 -3.64
N HIS A 150 7.12 -32.18 -3.21
CA HIS A 150 7.64 -32.40 -1.85
C HIS A 150 7.04 -31.42 -0.86
N ARG A 151 6.31 -31.94 0.13
CA ARG A 151 5.70 -31.14 1.21
C ARG A 151 6.72 -30.61 2.24
N HIS A 152 7.90 -31.22 2.30
CA HIS A 152 8.96 -30.88 3.23
C HIS A 152 10.29 -30.80 2.48
N CYS A 153 11.18 -29.96 2.98
CA CYS A 153 12.55 -29.85 2.49
C CYS A 153 13.36 -31.09 2.86
N GLU A 154 14.49 -31.31 2.19
CA GLU A 154 15.48 -32.36 2.52
C GLU A 154 15.99 -32.28 3.96
N CYS A 155 15.94 -31.09 4.57
CA CYS A 155 16.26 -30.90 5.99
C CYS A 155 15.06 -31.19 6.93
N SER A 156 14.03 -31.88 6.44
CA SER A 156 12.80 -32.26 7.16
C SER A 156 11.94 -31.11 7.68
N ASN A 157 12.24 -29.87 7.30
CA ASN A 157 11.47 -28.69 7.68
C ASN A 157 10.45 -28.31 6.61
N LYS A 158 9.41 -27.58 7.00
CA LYS A 158 8.36 -27.11 6.10
C LYS A 158 8.86 -25.98 5.19
N PHE A 159 8.18 -25.81 4.07
CA PHE A 159 8.30 -24.62 3.27
C PHE A 159 7.30 -23.55 3.73
N GLU A 160 7.69 -22.29 3.62
CA GLU A 160 6.89 -21.10 3.86
C GLU A 160 6.72 -20.30 2.56
N TYR A 161 5.66 -19.50 2.49
CA TYR A 161 5.44 -18.58 1.38
C TYR A 161 6.53 -17.51 1.33
N THR A 162 7.05 -17.24 0.15
CA THR A 162 7.98 -16.11 -0.08
C THR A 162 7.22 -14.78 -0.05
N LEU A 163 6.04 -14.75 -0.64
CA LEU A 163 5.07 -13.65 -0.58
C LEU A 163 4.00 -13.97 0.44
N LYS A 164 3.98 -13.21 1.54
CA LYS A 164 3.07 -13.46 2.66
C LYS A 164 1.61 -13.13 2.29
N PRO A 165 0.63 -13.97 2.67
CA PRO A 165 -0.79 -13.69 2.42
C PRO A 165 -1.25 -12.35 2.99
N GLU A 166 -0.73 -11.97 4.16
CA GLU A 166 -1.11 -10.72 4.82
C GLU A 166 -0.67 -9.50 4.01
N GLU A 167 0.44 -9.61 3.27
CA GLU A 167 0.90 -8.53 2.39
C GLU A 167 0.04 -8.38 1.15
N LEU A 168 -0.40 -9.50 0.57
CA LEU A 168 -1.34 -9.48 -0.55
C LEU A 168 -2.67 -8.84 -0.15
N ILE A 169 -3.25 -9.26 0.99
CA ILE A 169 -4.52 -8.73 1.49
C ILE A 169 -4.41 -7.22 1.73
N ARG A 170 -3.33 -6.74 2.38
CA ARG A 170 -3.11 -5.30 2.59
C ARG A 170 -3.06 -4.52 1.28
N ASN A 171 -2.35 -5.04 0.27
CA ASN A 171 -2.29 -4.38 -1.03
C ASN A 171 -3.65 -4.38 -1.75
N LEU A 172 -4.44 -5.45 -1.62
CA LEU A 172 -5.81 -5.50 -2.18
C LEU A 172 -6.74 -4.50 -1.47
N GLU A 173 -6.64 -4.34 -0.15
CA GLU A 173 -7.40 -3.35 0.61
C GLU A 173 -7.08 -1.92 0.18
N MET A 174 -5.81 -1.62 -0.10
CA MET A 174 -5.38 -0.32 -0.65
C MET A 174 -6.06 -0.04 -1.99
N VAL A 175 -6.05 -0.99 -2.91
CA VAL A 175 -6.73 -0.85 -4.22
C VAL A 175 -8.24 -0.74 -4.04
N LYS A 176 -8.83 -1.48 -3.09
CA LYS A 176 -10.27 -1.40 -2.77
C LYS A 176 -10.67 -0.01 -2.31
N ARG A 177 -9.83 0.69 -1.53
CA ARG A 177 -10.09 2.07 -1.13
C ARG A 177 -10.20 3.01 -2.33
N VAL A 178 -9.30 2.86 -3.31
CA VAL A 178 -9.35 3.64 -4.57
C VAL A 178 -10.63 3.31 -5.33
N ALA A 179 -10.99 2.02 -5.43
CA ALA A 179 -12.20 1.57 -6.11
C ALA A 179 -13.47 2.20 -5.50
N ILE A 180 -13.64 2.13 -4.18
CA ILE A 180 -14.80 2.69 -3.46
C ILE A 180 -14.86 4.21 -3.64
N LYS A 181 -13.72 4.89 -3.53
CA LYS A 181 -13.64 6.35 -3.63
C LYS A 181 -14.04 6.87 -5.00
N HIS A 182 -13.62 6.18 -6.07
CA HIS A 182 -13.89 6.57 -7.45
C HIS A 182 -15.08 5.82 -8.09
N ARG A 183 -15.80 5.01 -7.30
CA ARG A 183 -16.96 4.20 -7.72
C ARG A 183 -16.64 3.27 -8.91
N LEU A 184 -15.52 2.56 -8.82
CA LEU A 184 -15.06 1.59 -9.82
C LEU A 184 -15.65 0.20 -9.51
N GLU A 185 -16.89 -0.02 -9.94
CA GLU A 185 -17.68 -1.22 -9.59
C GLU A 185 -17.06 -2.53 -10.08
N ASN A 186 -16.45 -2.53 -11.27
CA ASN A 186 -15.83 -3.75 -11.83
C ASN A 186 -14.57 -4.10 -11.05
N LEU A 187 -13.75 -3.11 -10.71
CA LEU A 187 -12.58 -3.31 -9.87
C LEU A 187 -12.96 -3.84 -8.48
N GLU A 188 -14.01 -3.31 -7.86
CA GLU A 188 -14.49 -3.78 -6.56
C GLU A 188 -14.92 -5.26 -6.61
N TYR A 189 -15.67 -5.64 -7.65
CA TYR A 189 -16.06 -7.05 -7.88
C TYR A 189 -14.84 -7.97 -8.02
N VAL A 190 -13.84 -7.58 -8.82
CA VAL A 190 -12.61 -8.37 -9.01
C VAL A 190 -11.87 -8.55 -7.69
N ILE A 191 -11.72 -7.49 -6.89
CA ILE A 191 -11.03 -7.55 -5.60
C ILE A 191 -11.76 -8.48 -4.63
N GLU A 192 -13.08 -8.41 -4.56
CA GLU A 192 -13.88 -9.30 -3.70
C GLU A 192 -13.76 -10.76 -4.13
N HIS A 193 -13.74 -11.04 -5.43
CA HIS A 193 -13.51 -12.37 -5.96
C HIS A 193 -12.13 -12.91 -5.56
N VAL A 194 -11.06 -12.13 -5.79
CA VAL A 194 -9.69 -12.53 -5.44
C VAL A 194 -9.55 -12.74 -3.93
N THR A 195 -10.12 -11.86 -3.12
CA THR A 195 -10.06 -11.96 -1.65
C THR A 195 -10.74 -13.23 -1.14
N ARG A 196 -11.87 -13.63 -1.76
CA ARG A 196 -12.56 -14.89 -1.42
C ARG A 196 -11.73 -16.12 -1.76
N CYS A 197 -10.94 -16.09 -2.83
CA CYS A 197 -10.07 -17.21 -3.22
C CYS A 197 -8.85 -17.39 -2.29
N LEU A 198 -8.52 -16.40 -1.45
CA LEU A 198 -7.39 -16.46 -0.52
C LEU A 198 -7.76 -17.00 0.87
N GLN A 199 -9.07 -17.09 1.19
CA GLN A 199 -9.60 -17.64 2.45
C GLN A 199 -9.82 -19.15 2.34
#